data_AF-A0A9D7EM63-F1
#
_entry.id   AF-A0A9D7EM63-F1
#
_cell.length_a   1.000
_cell.length_b   1.000
_cell.length_c   1.000
_cell.angle_alpha   90.00
_cell.angle_beta   90.00
_cell.angle_gamma   90.00
#
_symmetry.space_group_name_H-M   'P 1'
#
loop_
_entity.id
_entity.type
_entity.pdbx_description
1 polymer ?
#
loop_
_entity_poly.entity_id
_entity_poly.type
_entity_poly.pdbx_seq_one_letter_code
_entity_poly.pdbx_strand_id
1 'polypeptide(L)'
;MTKLLVDVGRACLVFHDKTVRDLMVDRVQCDEIWSFVYAKEKNVPDGMEGKAGDVWTWTAIDADTKLIVSWFIGGRDALTAQEFMADVADRINTVFNSPPMGTVHISAPSKSRSATTSTTRSS
;
A
#
# COMPACT_ATOMS: atom_id res chain seq x y z
N MET A 1 -10.25 -33.00 -13.25
CA MET A 1 -10.46 -31.53 -13.32
C MET A 1 -9.76 -30.76 -12.18
N THR A 2 -9.60 -31.35 -10.98
CA THR A 2 -9.01 -30.64 -9.82
C THR A 2 -7.52 -30.31 -9.95
N LYS A 3 -6.71 -31.19 -10.55
CA LYS A 3 -5.26 -30.99 -10.66
C LYS A 3 -4.87 -29.70 -11.41
N LEU A 4 -5.54 -29.41 -12.54
CA LEU A 4 -5.24 -28.22 -13.34
C LEU A 4 -5.47 -26.94 -12.53
N LEU A 5 -6.61 -26.82 -11.85
CA LEU A 5 -6.95 -25.62 -11.07
C LEU A 5 -6.00 -25.43 -9.89
N VAL A 6 -5.61 -26.52 -9.22
CA VAL A 6 -4.62 -26.47 -8.13
C VAL A 6 -3.27 -26.00 -8.64
N ASP A 7 -2.81 -26.52 -9.79
CA ASP A 7 -1.52 -26.16 -10.36
C ASP A 7 -1.52 -24.71 -10.89
N VAL A 8 -2.61 -24.27 -11.53
CA VAL A 8 -2.80 -22.87 -11.92
C VAL A 8 -2.82 -21.95 -10.71
N GLY A 9 -3.53 -22.31 -9.63
CA GLY A 9 -3.57 -21.53 -8.41
C GLY A 9 -2.18 -21.34 -7.79
N ARG A 10 -1.37 -22.40 -7.72
CA ARG A 10 0.03 -22.32 -7.29
C ARG A 10 0.87 -21.43 -8.20
N ALA A 11 0.69 -21.54 -9.52
CA ALA A 11 1.40 -20.70 -10.47
C ALA A 11 1.03 -19.22 -10.29
N CYS A 12 -0.25 -18.89 -10.09
CA CYS A 12 -0.72 -17.54 -9.79
C CYS A 12 -0.12 -17.01 -8.48
N LEU A 13 -0.07 -17.83 -7.43
CA LEU A 13 0.55 -17.44 -6.15
C LEU A 13 2.02 -17.08 -6.33
N VAL A 14 2.79 -17.96 -6.98
CA VAL A 14 4.23 -17.73 -7.25
C VAL A 14 4.46 -16.55 -8.17
N PHE A 15 3.61 -16.37 -9.18
CA PHE A 15 3.70 -15.25 -10.10
C PHE A 15 3.44 -13.93 -9.38
N HIS A 16 2.34 -13.84 -8.63
CA HIS A 16 1.98 -12.64 -7.86
C HIS A 16 3.07 -12.30 -6.85
N ASP A 17 3.58 -13.30 -6.11
CA ASP A 17 4.67 -13.13 -5.15
C ASP A 17 5.92 -12.50 -5.76
N LYS A 18 6.30 -12.92 -6.97
CA LYS A 18 7.51 -12.46 -7.66
C LYS A 18 7.34 -11.13 -8.39
N THR A 19 6.14 -10.81 -8.84
CA THR A 19 5.90 -9.69 -9.78
C THR A 19 5.27 -8.48 -9.12
N VAL A 20 4.53 -8.67 -8.03
CA VAL A 20 3.85 -7.60 -7.30
C VAL A 20 4.74 -7.19 -6.11
N ARG A 21 5.78 -6.42 -6.43
CA ARG A 21 6.85 -5.98 -5.52
C ARG A 21 7.28 -4.56 -5.86
N ASP A 22 7.95 -3.90 -4.92
CA ASP A 22 8.49 -2.54 -5.05
C ASP A 22 7.46 -1.51 -5.56
N LEU A 23 6.22 -1.66 -5.12
CA LEU A 23 5.09 -0.86 -5.62
C LEU A 23 5.12 0.56 -5.06
N MET A 24 4.91 1.54 -5.93
CA MET A 24 4.65 2.92 -5.52
C MET A 24 3.13 3.08 -5.35
N VAL A 25 2.66 3.11 -4.10
CA VAL A 25 1.23 3.20 -3.79
C VAL A 25 1.00 4.34 -2.82
N ASP A 26 0.13 5.29 -3.19
CA ASP A 26 -0.25 6.41 -2.32
C ASP A 26 -1.27 5.98 -1.26
N ARG A 27 -2.21 5.11 -1.64
CA ARG A 27 -3.28 4.64 -0.75
C ARG A 27 -3.69 3.20 -1.04
N VAL A 28 -3.49 2.35 -0.03
CA VAL A 28 -4.03 0.99 -0.01
C VAL A 28 -5.33 0.95 0.78
N GLN A 29 -6.34 0.28 0.24
CA GLN A 29 -7.56 -0.08 0.95
C GLN A 29 -7.47 -1.55 1.34
N CYS A 30 -7.60 -1.82 2.64
CA CYS A 30 -7.64 -3.17 3.18
C CYS A 30 -9.07 -3.49 3.63
N ASP A 31 -9.55 -4.68 3.30
CA ASP A 31 -10.86 -5.19 3.72
C ASP A 31 -10.82 -6.71 3.85
N GLU A 32 -11.78 -7.28 4.58
CA GLU A 32 -11.99 -8.71 4.72
C GLU A 32 -13.41 -9.13 4.33
N ILE A 33 -13.51 -10.17 3.51
CA ILE A 33 -14.79 -10.71 3.03
C ILE A 33 -15.00 -12.10 3.62
N TRP A 34 -16.16 -12.31 4.24
CA TRP A 34 -16.55 -13.60 4.81
C TRP A 34 -17.00 -14.61 3.74
N SER A 35 -16.56 -15.85 3.89
CA SER A 35 -16.99 -17.03 3.14
C SER A 35 -16.96 -18.27 4.04
N PHE A 36 -17.25 -19.45 3.49
CA PHE A 36 -17.13 -20.71 4.22
C PHE A 36 -16.68 -21.85 3.29
N VAL A 37 -15.99 -22.84 3.86
CA VAL A 37 -15.63 -24.08 3.18
C VAL A 37 -16.55 -25.18 3.69
N TYR A 38 -17.29 -25.82 2.76
CA TYR A 38 -18.23 -26.92 3.01
C TYR A 38 -19.45 -26.56 3.87
N ALA A 39 -19.27 -26.00 5.06
CA ALA A 39 -20.33 -25.54 5.96
C ALA A 39 -19.91 -24.26 6.69
N LYS A 40 -20.89 -23.44 7.09
CA LYS A 40 -20.66 -22.33 8.02
C LYS A 40 -20.22 -22.87 9.37
N GLU A 41 -19.45 -22.12 10.14
CA GLU A 41 -18.85 -22.55 11.41
C GLU A 41 -19.86 -23.24 12.34
N LYS A 42 -21.02 -22.62 12.55
CA LYS A 42 -22.09 -23.14 13.42
C LYS A 42 -22.75 -24.46 12.95
N ASN A 43 -22.50 -24.87 11.72
CA ASN A 43 -23.08 -26.05 11.07
C ASN A 43 -22.01 -27.07 10.70
N VAL A 44 -20.77 -26.90 11.17
CA VAL A 44 -19.70 -27.88 10.93
C VAL A 44 -20.08 -29.20 11.59
N PRO A 45 -20.11 -30.33 10.86
CA PRO A 45 -20.37 -31.64 11.45
C PRO A 45 -19.22 -32.08 12.34
N ASP A 46 -19.55 -32.86 13.38
CA ASP A 46 -18.55 -33.52 14.23
C ASP A 46 -17.54 -34.32 13.39
N GLY A 47 -16.25 -34.12 13.65
CA GLY A 47 -15.14 -34.78 12.93
C GLY A 47 -14.65 -34.03 11.68
N MET A 48 -15.22 -32.87 11.36
CA MET A 48 -14.79 -31.99 10.25
C MET A 48 -14.13 -30.69 10.75
N GLU A 49 -13.78 -30.62 12.04
CA GLU A 49 -13.15 -29.45 12.65
C GLU A 49 -11.83 -29.13 11.95
N GLY A 50 -11.64 -27.86 11.58
CA GLY A 50 -10.45 -27.39 10.85
C GLY A 50 -10.40 -27.79 9.37
N LYS A 51 -11.39 -28.53 8.85
CA LYS A 51 -11.53 -28.87 7.41
C LYS A 51 -12.73 -28.21 6.75
N ALA A 52 -13.71 -27.82 7.55
CA ALA A 52 -14.88 -27.04 7.17
C ALA A 52 -15.05 -25.91 8.17
N GLY A 53 -15.73 -24.83 7.76
CA GLY A 53 -15.96 -23.70 8.63
C GLY A 53 -15.90 -22.37 7.91
N ASP A 54 -15.95 -21.30 8.69
CA ASP A 54 -15.88 -19.94 8.19
C ASP A 54 -14.43 -19.57 7.79
N VAL A 55 -14.31 -18.75 6.76
CA VAL A 55 -13.02 -18.26 6.27
C VAL A 55 -13.13 -16.82 5.81
N TRP A 56 -12.10 -16.03 6.04
CA TRP A 56 -12.03 -14.64 5.60
C TRP A 56 -10.96 -14.49 4.53
N THR A 57 -11.36 -13.86 3.43
CA THR A 57 -10.43 -13.39 2.40
C THR A 57 -10.08 -11.95 2.69
N TRP A 58 -8.85 -11.74 3.11
CA TRP A 58 -8.25 -10.43 3.32
C TRP A 58 -7.69 -9.92 1.99
N THR A 59 -7.96 -8.67 1.66
CA THR A 59 -7.53 -8.06 0.39
C THR A 59 -6.95 -6.68 0.62
N ALA A 60 -5.82 -6.40 -0.01
CA ALA A 60 -5.21 -5.08 -0.09
C ALA A 60 -5.23 -4.63 -1.54
N ILE A 61 -5.94 -3.54 -1.80
CA ILE A 61 -6.08 -2.98 -3.15
C ILE A 61 -5.52 -1.57 -3.19
N ASP A 62 -4.66 -1.30 -4.18
CA ASP A 62 -4.29 0.07 -4.51
C ASP A 62 -5.54 0.80 -5.01
N ALA A 63 -5.88 1.89 -4.35
CA ALA A 63 -7.11 2.60 -4.61
C ALA A 63 -7.16 3.26 -5.99
N ASP A 64 -6.02 3.53 -6.62
CA ASP A 64 -5.97 4.24 -7.91
C ASP A 64 -5.85 3.27 -9.07
N THR A 65 -4.87 2.36 -9.02
CA THR A 65 -4.66 1.37 -10.10
C THR A 65 -5.60 0.18 -10.02
N LYS A 66 -6.25 -0.03 -8.87
CA LYS A 66 -7.05 -1.22 -8.54
C LYS A 66 -6.23 -2.52 -8.54
N LEU A 67 -4.91 -2.43 -8.47
CA LEU A 67 -4.03 -3.58 -8.32
C LEU A 67 -4.25 -4.24 -6.95
N ILE A 68 -4.40 -5.56 -6.92
CA ILE A 68 -4.31 -6.33 -5.68
C ILE A 68 -2.86 -6.40 -5.26
N VAL A 69 -2.52 -5.61 -4.24
CA VAL A 69 -1.19 -5.57 -3.62
C VAL A 69 -0.90 -6.89 -2.92
N SER A 70 -1.86 -7.39 -2.14
CA SER A 70 -1.77 -8.68 -1.44
C SER A 70 -3.16 -9.23 -1.16
N TRP A 71 -3.23 -10.55 -0.94
CA TRP A 71 -4.40 -11.23 -0.42
C TRP A 71 -3.98 -12.36 0.52
N PHE A 72 -4.83 -12.66 1.49
CA PHE A 72 -4.59 -13.73 2.46
C PHE A 72 -5.89 -14.42 2.84
N ILE A 73 -5.83 -15.73 3.08
CA ILE A 73 -6.97 -16.55 3.47
C ILE A 73 -6.71 -17.04 4.89
N GLY A 74 -7.56 -16.66 5.84
CA GLY A 74 -7.37 -17.02 7.24
C GLY A 74 -8.58 -16.74 8.12
N GLY A 75 -8.35 -16.76 9.43
CA GLY A 75 -9.35 -16.40 10.42
C GLY A 75 -9.61 -14.91 10.46
N ARG A 76 -10.67 -14.51 11.19
CA ARG A 76 -10.90 -13.11 11.53
C ARG A 76 -10.26 -12.76 12.87
N ASP A 77 -8.93 -12.85 12.91
CA ASP A 77 -8.15 -12.64 14.13
C ASP A 77 -6.94 -11.73 13.88
N ALA A 78 -6.35 -11.27 14.99
CA ALA A 78 -5.24 -10.33 14.96
C ALA A 78 -3.97 -10.92 14.36
N LEU A 79 -3.74 -12.23 14.51
CA LEU A 79 -2.56 -12.89 13.96
C LEU A 79 -2.63 -12.87 12.42
N THR A 80 -3.77 -13.28 11.88
CA THR A 80 -4.06 -13.24 10.45
C THR A 80 -3.92 -11.82 9.90
N ALA A 81 -4.48 -10.83 10.59
CA ALA A 81 -4.36 -9.43 10.18
C ALA A 81 -2.90 -8.94 10.18
N GLN A 82 -2.09 -9.35 11.16
CA GLN A 82 -0.67 -8.99 11.24
C GLN A 82 0.15 -9.62 10.11
N GLU A 83 -0.04 -10.91 9.83
CA GLU A 83 0.64 -11.59 8.73
C GLU A 83 0.30 -10.96 7.38
N PHE A 84 -0.99 -10.69 7.16
CA PHE A 84 -1.46 -10.01 5.96
C PHE A 84 -0.86 -8.59 5.82
N MET A 85 -0.90 -7.76 6.86
CA MET A 85 -0.34 -6.41 6.80
C MET A 85 1.19 -6.39 6.66
N ALA A 86 1.89 -7.40 7.18
CA ALA A 86 3.32 -7.54 6.99
C ALA A 86 3.66 -7.81 5.51
N ASP A 87 2.93 -8.70 4.84
CA ASP A 87 3.11 -8.94 3.40
C ASP A 87 2.74 -7.72 2.56
N VAL A 88 1.68 -6.98 2.91
CA VAL A 88 1.36 -5.70 2.27
C VAL A 88 2.52 -4.71 2.37
N ALA A 89 3.08 -4.54 3.56
CA ALA A 89 4.19 -3.61 3.79
C ALA A 89 5.45 -4.01 3.01
N ASP A 90 5.76 -5.30 2.94
CA ASP A 90 6.92 -5.84 2.22
C ASP A 90 6.82 -5.68 0.68
N ARG A 91 5.63 -5.41 0.15
CA ARG A 91 5.40 -5.21 -1.30
C ARG A 91 5.44 -3.74 -1.72
N ILE A 92 5.37 -2.81 -0.78
CA ILE A 92 5.28 -1.37 -1.04
C ILE A 92 6.65 -0.74 -0.82
N ASN A 93 7.09 0.04 -1.80
CA ASN A 93 8.31 0.82 -1.68
C ASN A 93 8.03 2.07 -0.82
N THR A 94 8.79 2.22 0.27
CA THR A 94 8.63 3.30 1.24
C THR A 94 9.37 4.59 0.87
N VAL A 95 10.06 4.64 -0.28
CA VAL A 95 10.74 5.85 -0.74
C VAL A 95 9.69 6.87 -1.21
N PHE A 96 9.23 7.66 -0.25
CA PHE A 96 8.37 8.81 -0.44
C PHE A 96 9.12 9.84 -1.30
N ASN A 97 8.71 10.00 -2.56
CA ASN A 97 9.22 11.07 -3.41
C ASN A 97 8.57 12.40 -2.97
N SER A 98 8.94 12.90 -1.79
CA SER A 98 8.62 14.28 -1.44
C SER A 98 9.28 15.18 -2.48
N PRO A 99 8.54 16.03 -3.21
CA PRO A 99 9.17 17.07 -4.00
C PRO A 99 10.08 17.88 -3.06
N PRO A 100 11.31 18.22 -3.45
CA PRO A 100 12.15 19.06 -2.62
C PRO A 100 11.36 20.33 -2.31
N MET A 101 11.15 20.59 -1.02
CA MET A 101 10.56 21.83 -0.52
C MET A 101 11.27 22.97 -1.22
N GLY A 102 10.58 23.63 -2.17
CA GLY A 102 11.17 24.67 -2.98
C GLY A 102 11.82 25.71 -2.07
N THR A 103 13.10 25.98 -2.30
CA THR A 103 13.84 27.02 -1.59
C THR A 103 13.06 28.33 -1.73
N VAL A 104 12.45 28.79 -0.63
CA VAL A 104 11.86 30.13 -0.57
C VAL A 104 13.01 31.13 -0.66
N HIS A 105 13.27 31.63 -1.87
CA HIS A 105 14.15 32.78 -2.05
C HIS A 105 13.46 34.02 -1.45
N ILE A 106 13.77 34.32 -0.19
CA ILE A 106 13.41 35.59 0.43
C ILE A 106 14.35 36.64 -0.19
N SER A 107 13.89 37.32 -1.24
CA SER A 107 14.58 38.49 -1.79
C SER A 107 14.46 39.65 -0.79
N ALA A 108 15.59 40.13 -0.27
CA ALA A 108 15.64 41.31 0.57
C ALA A 108 15.37 42.58 -0.28
N PRO A 109 14.62 43.57 0.23
CA PRO A 109 14.29 44.77 -0.54
C PRO A 109 15.54 45.64 -0.79
N SER A 110 15.75 46.03 -2.05
CA SER A 110 16.83 46.93 -2.45
C SER A 110 16.56 48.36 -1.96
N LYS A 111 17.55 48.97 -1.28
CA LYS A 111 17.50 50.40 -0.95
C LYS A 111 17.95 51.20 -2.18
N SER A 112 17.03 51.91 -2.83
CA SER A 112 17.38 52.99 -3.75
C SER A 112 17.93 54.16 -2.94
N ARG A 113 19.15 54.59 -3.26
CA ARG A 113 19.80 55.75 -2.63
C ARG A 113 20.03 56.78 -3.72
N SER A 114 19.12 57.75 -3.84
CA SER A 114 19.32 58.97 -4.60
C SER A 114 20.05 59.98 -3.72
N ALA A 115 21.31 60.27 -4.06
CA ALA A 115 22.05 61.39 -3.50
C ALA A 115 22.46 62.32 -4.65
N THR A 116 21.64 63.33 -4.91
CA THR A 116 22.04 64.51 -5.70
C THR A 116 22.61 65.52 -4.71
N THR A 117 23.90 65.84 -4.83
CA THR A 117 24.47 67.02 -4.17
C THR A 117 25.42 67.71 -5.13
N SER A 118 25.09 68.98 -5.36
CA SER A 118 25.62 69.95 -6.27
C SER A 118 26.83 70.72 -5.70
N THR A 119 27.72 71.18 -6.59
CA THR A 119 28.50 72.44 -6.49
C THR A 119 29.62 72.44 -5.42
N THR A 120 30.89 72.75 -5.67
CA THR A 120 31.44 73.97 -6.31
C THR A 120 32.93 73.75 -6.64
N ARG A 121 33.42 74.46 -7.65
CA ARG A 121 34.80 74.47 -8.19
C ARG A 121 35.59 75.65 -7.59
N SER A 122 36.93 75.61 -7.74
CA SER A 122 37.97 76.66 -7.55
C SER A 122 38.60 76.73 -6.14
N SER A 123 39.93 76.81 -5.96
CA SER A 123 41.05 77.15 -6.84
C SER A 123 42.31 76.37 -6.46
#